data_AF-A0A510E4T2-F1
#
_entry.id   AF-A0A510E4T2-F1
#
_cell.length_a   1.000
_cell.length_b   1.000
_cell.length_c   1.000
_cell.angle_alpha   90.00
_cell.angle_beta   90.00
_cell.angle_gamma   90.00
#
_symmetry.space_group_name_H-M   'P 1'
#
loop_
_entity.id
_entity.type
_entity.pdbx_description
1 polymer ?
#
loop_
_entity_poly.entity_id
_entity_poly.type
_entity_poly.pdbx_seq_one_letter_code
_entity_poly.pdbx_strand_id
1 'polypeptide(L)' 'MDVKSEVEKVVKESGWVTANQLFKMLPFPAPEVNKAIIDLIKENKIERRGRYFHYLS' A
#
# COMPACT_ATOMS: atom_id res chain seq x y z
N MET A 1 -8.39 5.57 -12.77
CA MET A 1 -7.34 5.34 -11.76
C MET A 1 -7.98 4.58 -10.62
N ASP A 2 -7.43 3.43 -10.26
CA ASP A 2 -7.95 2.58 -9.19
C ASP A 2 -7.01 2.70 -7.97
N VAL A 3 -7.58 2.84 -6.77
CA VAL A 3 -6.81 3.09 -5.53
C VAL A 3 -5.83 1.97 -5.26
N LYS A 4 -6.22 0.70 -5.51
CA LYS A 4 -5.35 -0.46 -5.30
C LYS A 4 -4.13 -0.41 -6.20
N SER A 5 -4.33 -0.07 -7.48
CA SER A 5 -3.26 0.03 -8.47
C SER A 5 -2.23 1.11 -8.11
N GLU A 6 -2.70 2.27 -7.60
CA GLU A 6 -1.81 3.35 -7.16
C GLU A 6 -1.06 2.99 -5.86
N VAL A 7 -1.73 2.38 -4.89
CA VAL A 7 -1.06 1.85 -3.68
C VAL A 7 0.01 0.83 -4.05
N GLU A 8 -0.32 -0.11 -4.93
CA GLU A 8 0.60 -1.15 -5.41
C GLU A 8 1.86 -0.53 -6.04
N LYS A 9 1.67 0.46 -6.92
CA LYS A 9 2.77 1.19 -7.57
C LYS A 9 3.67 1.88 -6.54
N VAL A 10 3.09 2.63 -5.60
CA VAL A 10 3.88 3.35 -4.58
C VAL A 10 4.66 2.39 -3.69
N VAL A 11 4.05 1.30 -3.24
CA VAL A 11 4.75 0.30 -2.40
C VAL A 11 5.89 -0.36 -3.18
N LYS A 12 5.69 -0.66 -4.46
CA LYS A 12 6.71 -1.24 -5.35
C LYS A 12 7.90 -0.30 -5.58
N GLU A 13 7.64 0.99 -5.77
CA GLU A 13 8.69 1.99 -6.02
C GLU A 13 9.40 2.45 -4.72
N SER A 14 8.71 2.44 -3.58
CA SER A 14 9.21 2.99 -2.31
C SER A 14 9.99 2.00 -1.44
N GLY A 15 9.97 0.70 -1.77
CA GLY A 15 10.59 -0.33 -0.95
C GLY A 15 9.78 -0.62 0.33
N TRP A 16 10.20 -0.08 1.48
CA TRP A 16 9.48 -0.22 2.76
C TRP A 16 8.71 1.06 3.09
N VAL A 17 7.38 0.96 3.18
CA VAL A 17 6.50 2.13 3.38
C VAL A 17 5.48 1.89 4.48
N THR A 18 5.11 2.92 5.23
CA THR A 18 4.07 2.86 6.27
C THR A 18 2.72 3.34 5.74
N ALA A 19 1.61 2.93 6.38
CA ALA A 19 0.27 3.43 6.02
C ALA A 19 0.18 4.97 6.07
N ASN A 20 0.80 5.60 7.08
CA ASN A 20 0.84 7.06 7.19
C ASN A 20 1.58 7.75 6.03
N GLN A 21 2.62 7.12 5.47
CA GLN A 21 3.29 7.64 4.28
C GLN A 21 2.38 7.50 3.06
N LEU A 22 1.70 6.36 2.90
CA LEU A 22 0.74 6.14 1.82
C LEU A 22 -0.39 7.19 1.85
N PHE A 23 -0.96 7.49 3.02
CA PHE A 23 -2.00 8.53 3.15
C PHE A 23 -1.53 9.95 2.79
N LYS A 24 -0.22 10.23 2.90
CA LYS A 24 0.35 11.53 2.54
C LYS A 24 0.72 11.61 1.05
N MET A 25 1.10 10.48 0.45
CA MET A 25 1.53 10.41 -0.95
C MET A 25 0.35 10.29 -1.90
N LEU A 26 -0.71 9.61 -1.48
CA LEU A 26 -1.85 9.31 -2.32
C LEU A 26 -3.00 10.30 -2.08
N PRO A 27 -3.60 10.86 -3.15
CA PRO A 27 -4.73 11.77 -3.03
C PRO A 27 -6.06 11.00 -2.84
N PHE A 28 -6.08 9.99 -1.97
CA PHE A 28 -7.24 9.14 -1.71
C PHE A 28 -7.60 9.14 -0.22
N PRO A 29 -8.88 8.91 0.15
CA PRO A 29 -9.28 8.78 1.53
C PRO A 29 -8.53 7.62 2.25
N ALA A 30 -8.13 7.86 3.49
CA ALA A 30 -7.43 6.85 4.30
C ALA A 30 -8.16 5.48 4.38
N PRO A 31 -9.51 5.40 4.47
CA PRO A 31 -10.21 4.12 4.43
C PRO A 31 -10.01 3.34 3.13
N GLU A 32 -9.96 4.04 1.98
CA GLU A 32 -9.78 3.40 0.67
C GLU A 32 -8.35 2.89 0.50
N VAL A 33 -7.37 3.70 0.90
CA VAL A 33 -5.95 3.29 0.93
C VAL A 33 -5.76 2.08 1.85
N ASN A 34 -6.38 2.08 3.04
CA ASN A 34 -6.32 0.93 3.95
C ASN A 34 -6.94 -0.33 3.34
N LYS A 35 -8.10 -0.20 2.69
CA LYS A 35 -8.74 -1.33 2.01
C LYS A 35 -7.82 -1.91 0.93
N ALA A 36 -7.24 -1.05 0.09
CA ALA A 36 -6.27 -1.44 -0.93
C ALA A 36 -5.06 -2.18 -0.34
N ILE A 37 -4.48 -1.69 0.76
CA ILE A 37 -3.39 -2.38 1.47
C ILE A 37 -3.83 -3.78 1.91
N ILE A 38 -5.01 -3.91 2.52
CA ILE A 38 -5.53 -5.21 2.98
C ILE A 38 -5.73 -6.16 1.80
N ASP A 39 -6.28 -5.68 0.69
CA ASP A 39 -6.52 -6.49 -0.50
C ASP A 39 -5.19 -6.96 -1.13
N LEU A 40 -4.17 -6.10 -1.19
CA LEU A 40 -2.83 -6.47 -1.67
C LEU A 40 -2.13 -7.50 -0.75
N ILE A 41 -2.36 -7.44 0.56
CA ILE A 41 -1.87 -8.46 1.51
C ILE A 41 -2.57 -9.79 1.26
N LYS A 42 -3.89 -9.79 1.07
CA LYS A 42 -4.67 -11.01 0.77
C LYS A 42 -4.27 -11.64 -0.57
N GLU A 43 -3.94 -10.81 -1.55
CA GLU A 43 -3.42 -11.22 -2.85
C GLU A 43 -1.94 -11.63 -2.80
N ASN A 44 -1.31 -11.58 -1.61
CA ASN A 44 0.09 -11.92 -1.39
C ASN A 44 1.07 -11.10 -2.25
N LYS A 45 0.67 -9.89 -2.65
CA LYS A 45 1.50 -8.94 -3.41
C LYS A 45 2.40 -8.09 -2.53
N ILE A 46 1.98 -7.85 -1.28
CA ILE A 46 2.77 -7.09 -0.32
C ILE A 46 2.81 -7.84 1.02
N GLU A 47 3.96 -7.80 1.70
CA GLU A 47 4.10 -8.27 3.08
C GLU A 47 4.02 -7.11 4.07
N ARG A 48 3.61 -7.41 5.30
CA ARG A 48 3.64 -6.47 6.42
C ARG A 48 4.66 -6.92 7.45
N ARG A 49 5.63 -6.04 7.78
CA ARG A 49 6.52 -6.21 8.94
C ARG A 49 6.34 -5.07 9.92
N GLY A 50 5.65 -5.36 11.02
CA GLY A 50 5.29 -4.37 12.02
C GLY A 50 4.39 -3.27 11.44
N ARG A 51 4.94 -2.06 11.27
CA ARG A 51 4.23 -0.89 10.70
C ARG A 51 4.55 -0.65 9.22
N TYR A 52 5.49 -1.41 8.66
CA TYR A 52 5.95 -1.25 7.29
C TYR A 52 5.34 -2.31 6.38
N PHE A 53 5.14 -1.92 5.13
CA PHE A 53 4.68 -2.72 4.01
C PHE A 53 5.78 -2.76 2.95
N HIS A 54 5.96 -3.91 2.32
CA HIS A 54 6.94 -4.12 1.27
C HIS A 54 6.36 -4.97 0.15
N TYR A 55 6.69 -4.63 -1.09
CA TYR A 55 6.25 -5.38 -2.26
C TYR A 55 6.98 -6.73 -2.34
N LEU A 56 6.22 -7.82 -2.44
CA LEU A 56 6.75 -9.16 -2.69
C LEU A 56 6.94 -9.29 -4.20
N SER A 57 8.21 -9.33 -4.60
CA SER A 57 8.66 -9.19 -6.00
C SER A 57 7.95 -10.10 -7.00
#